data_AF-A0A212QWA4-F1
#
_entry.id   AF-A0A212QWA4-F1
#
_cell.length_a   1.000
_cell.length_b   1.000
_cell.length_c   1.000
_cell.angle_alpha   90.00
_cell.angle_beta   90.00
_cell.angle_gamma   90.00
#
_symmetry.space_group_name_H-M   'P 1'
#
loop_
_entity.id
_entity.type
_entity.pdbx_description
1 polymer ?
#
loop_
_entity_poly.entity_id
_entity_poly.type
_entity_poly.pdbx_seq_one_letter_code
_entity_poly.pdbx_strand_id
1 'polypeptide(L)' 'MSFNAPKSEPTQCPQCGVDVPQKEGAGRPRIFCRPSHGRTWRTRMRSAGWL' A
#
# COMPACT_ATOMS: atom_id res chain seq x y z
N MET A 1 16.96 0.57 14.71
CA MET A 1 15.52 0.62 15.01
C MET A 1 14.79 -0.28 14.02
N SER A 2 14.18 -1.38 14.48
CA SER A 2 13.43 -2.30 13.62
C SER A 2 11.95 -1.92 13.62
N PHE A 3 11.45 -1.39 12.51
CA PHE A 3 10.04 -1.01 12.35
C PHE A 3 9.19 -2.25 12.05
N ASN A 4 8.79 -2.97 13.09
CA ASN A 4 7.76 -4.02 12.98
C ASN A 4 6.39 -3.34 13.18
N ALA A 5 5.86 -2.72 12.13
CA ALA A 5 4.51 -2.16 12.19
C ALA A 5 3.49 -3.30 12.34
N PRO A 6 2.62 -3.28 13.37
CA PRO A 6 1.62 -4.31 13.55
C PRO A 6 0.68 -4.32 12.34
N LYS A 7 0.45 -5.52 11.79
CA LYS A 7 -0.34 -5.79 10.58
C LYS A 7 -1.82 -5.41 10.69
N SER A 8 -2.22 -4.82 11.82
CA SER A 8 -3.57 -4.43 12.21
C SER A 8 -3.80 -2.92 12.14
N GLU A 9 -2.76 -2.08 11.96
CA GLU A 9 -2.95 -0.64 11.83
C GLU A 9 -3.37 -0.24 10.40
N PRO A 10 -4.37 0.66 10.25
CA PRO A 10 -4.70 1.21 8.95
C PRO A 10 -3.49 1.92 8.34
N THR A 11 -3.26 1.68 7.04
CA THR A 11 -2.18 2.33 6.29
C THR A 11 -2.78 3.36 5.35
N GLN A 12 -2.16 4.52 5.20
CA GLN A 12 -2.63 5.52 4.24
C GLN A 12 -2.30 5.11 2.79
N CYS A 13 -3.29 5.25 1.91
CA CYS A 13 -3.09 5.03 0.48
C CYS A 13 -2.17 6.12 -0.10
N PRO A 14 -1.01 5.77 -0.67
CA PRO A 14 -0.05 6.77 -1.15
C PRO A 14 -0.53 7.56 -2.38
N GLN A 15 -1.66 7.17 -2.98
CA GLN A 15 -2.25 7.86 -4.13
C GLN A 15 -3.27 8.92 -3.72
N CYS A 16 -3.98 8.74 -2.61
CA CYS A 16 -5.12 9.61 -2.24
C CYS A 16 -5.23 9.91 -0.73
N GLY A 17 -4.32 9.42 0.10
CA GLY A 17 -4.22 9.75 1.53
C GLY A 17 -5.28 9.10 2.44
N VAL A 18 -6.21 8.31 1.90
CA VAL A 18 -7.26 7.67 2.70
C VAL A 18 -6.73 6.47 3.49
N ASP A 19 -7.29 6.23 4.66
CA ASP A 19 -7.01 5.05 5.47
C ASP A 19 -7.45 3.76 4.75
N VAL A 20 -6.52 2.81 4.67
CA VAL A 20 -6.73 1.49 4.10
C VAL A 20 -6.78 0.48 5.25
N PRO A 21 -7.96 -0.10 5.55
CA PRO A 21 -8.07 -1.08 6.62
C PRO A 21 -7.23 -2.32 6.28
N GLN A 22 -6.41 -2.75 7.24
CA GLN A 22 -5.67 -3.99 7.14
C GLN A 22 -6.49 -5.13 7.75
N LYS A 23 -6.40 -6.31 7.15
CA LYS A 23 -7.02 -7.52 7.70
C LYS A 23 -5.95 -8.30 8.47
N GLU A 24 -6.18 -8.47 9.76
CA GLU A 24 -5.30 -9.27 10.62
C GLU A 24 -5.26 -10.73 10.14
N GLY A 25 -4.07 -11.33 10.15
CA GLY A 25 -3.85 -12.71 9.69
C GLY A 25 -3.86 -12.93 8.17
N ALA A 26 -4.18 -11.92 7.35
CA ALA A 26 -4.13 -12.05 5.89
C ALA A 26 -2.73 -11.72 5.35
N GLY A 27 -2.12 -12.70 4.65
CA GLY A 27 -0.85 -12.65 3.91
C GLY A 27 -0.15 -11.29 3.76
N ARG A 28 -0.22 -10.68 2.58
CA ARG A 28 0.46 -9.40 2.27
C ARG A 28 -0.43 -8.22 2.65
N PRO A 29 0.09 -7.17 3.33
CA PRO A 29 -0.69 -5.98 3.65
C PRO A 29 -1.19 -5.27 2.39
N ARG A 30 -2.40 -4.70 2.48
CA ARG A 30 -3.05 -3.96 1.40
C ARG A 30 -2.58 -2.50 1.44
N ILE A 31 -1.78 -2.10 0.46
CA ILE A 31 -1.20 -0.74 0.41
C ILE A 31 -2.18 0.28 -0.19
N PHE A 32 -3.08 -0.14 -1.07
CA PHE A 32 -3.96 0.75 -1.82
C PHE A 32 -5.43 0.52 -1.50
N CYS A 33 -6.20 1.61 -1.35
CA CYS A 33 -7.65 1.55 -1.14
C CYS A 33 -8.39 0.95 -2.36
N ARG A 34 -7.83 1.11 -3.57
CA ARG A 34 -8.41 0.65 -4.84
C ARG A 34 -7.37 -0.05 -5.71
N PRO A 35 -7.76 -1.09 -6.47
CA PRO A 35 -6.87 -1.75 -7.43
C PRO A 35 -6.32 -0.79 -8.50
N SER A 36 -7.12 0.20 -8.93
CA SER A 36 -6.70 1.22 -9.91
C SER A 36 -5.54 2.07 -9.39
N HIS A 37 -5.55 2.44 -8.11
CA HIS A 37 -4.48 3.24 -7.51
C HIS A 37 -3.15 2.46 -7.50
N GLY A 38 -3.20 1.16 -7.19
CA GLY A 38 -2.03 0.29 -7.28
C GLY A 38 -1.55 0.05 -8.71
N ARG A 39 -2.44 0.17 -9.72
CA ARG A 39 -2.06 0.14 -11.14
C ARG A 39 -1.33 1.42 -11.53
N THR A 40 -1.90 2.59 -11.21
CA THR A 40 -1.29 3.90 -11.49
C THR A 40 0.09 4.04 -10.86
N TRP A 41 0.24 3.62 -9.59
CA TRP A 41 1.54 3.63 -8.92
C TRP A 41 2.56 2.73 -9.62
N ARG A 42 2.18 1.51 -10.01
CA ARG A 42 3.07 0.60 -10.76
C ARG A 42 3.46 1.18 -12.12
N THR A 43 2.54 1.82 -12.83
CA THR A 43 2.85 2.49 -14.09
C THR A 43 3.89 3.59 -13.89
N ARG A 44 3.73 4.44 -12.86
CA ARG A 44 4.70 5.50 -12.52
C ARG A 44 6.08 4.95 -12.16
N MET A 45 6.12 3.90 -11.34
CA MET A 45 7.36 3.23 -10.95
C MET A 45 8.13 2.70 -12.17
N ARG A 46 7.42 2.03 -13.10
CA ARG A 46 8.02 1.56 -14.35
C ARG A 46 8.53 2.68 -15.24
N SER A 47 7.75 3.75 -15.41
CA SER A 47 8.19 4.90 -16.22
C SER A 47 9.41 5.60 -15.64
N ALA A 48 9.59 5.53 -14.32
CA ALA A 48 10.72 6.11 -13.62
C ALA A 48 11.91 5.15 -13.46
N GLY A 49 11.82 3.91 -13.99
CA GLY A 49 12.91 2.92 -13.98
C GLY A 49 13.13 2.21 -12.65
N TRP A 50 12.17 2.27 -11.73
CA TRP A 50 12.28 1.67 -10.39
C TRP A 50 11.73 0.24 -10.32
N LEU A 51 11.16 -0.27 -11.42
CA LEU A 51 10.40 -1.53 -11.48
C LEU A 51 10.41 -2.08 -12.91
#